data_AF-A0A7K3HFJ4-F1
#
_entry.id   AF-A0A7K3HFJ4-F1
#
_cell.length_a   1.000
_cell.length_b   1.000
_cell.length_c   1.000
_cell.angle_alpha   90.00
_cell.angle_beta   90.00
_cell.angle_gamma   90.00
#
_symmetry.space_group_name_H-M   'P 1'
#
loop_
_entity.id
_entity.type
_entity.pdbx_description
1 polymer ?
#
loop_
_entity_poly.entity_id
_entity_poly.type
_entity_poly.pdbx_seq_one_letter_code
_entity_poly.pdbx_strand_id
1 'polypeptide(L)' 'YGPRRSPALGYVLRGESTTYFAGDTGLFDEMADVVGPCDVALLPVGGWGPYLGSGHLDASRAARAAARLAPRCAVPVHY' A
#
# COMPACT_ATOMS: atom_id res chain seq x y z
N TYR A 1 -16.74 -11.94 10.33
CA TYR A 1 -15.99 -12.62 9.25
C TYR A 1 -16.97 -13.31 8.30
N GLY A 2 -16.73 -13.26 7.00
CA GLY A 2 -17.54 -13.96 5.99
C GLY A 2 -17.18 -15.44 5.85
N PRO A 3 -17.98 -16.24 5.11
CA PRO A 3 -17.79 -17.69 4.98
C PRO A 3 -16.53 -18.07 4.16
N ARG A 4 -15.91 -17.10 3.49
CA ARG A 4 -14.71 -17.30 2.67
C ARG A 4 -13.57 -16.43 3.18
N ARG A 5 -12.39 -17.02 3.30
CA ARG A 5 -11.13 -16.30 3.51
C ARG A 5 -10.57 -15.89 2.15
N SER A 6 -10.13 -14.64 2.05
CA SER A 6 -9.35 -14.13 0.93
C SER A 6 -8.05 -13.55 1.49
N PRO A 7 -6.90 -13.73 0.82
CA PRO A 7 -5.71 -12.96 1.14
C PRO A 7 -5.97 -11.47 0.90
N ALA A 8 -5.23 -10.62 1.59
CA ALA A 8 -5.13 -9.21 1.24
C ALA A 8 -4.38 -9.08 -0.10
N LEU A 9 -4.84 -8.17 -0.96
CA LEU A 9 -4.30 -7.99 -2.30
C LEU A 9 -4.01 -6.50 -2.53
N GLY A 10 -2.89 -6.24 -3.19
CA GLY A 10 -2.60 -4.97 -3.84
C GLY A 10 -2.65 -5.12 -5.36
N TYR A 11 -2.82 -4.02 -6.07
CA TYR A 11 -2.95 -4.01 -7.54
C TYR A 11 -2.08 -2.92 -8.16
N VAL A 12 -1.41 -3.26 -9.26
CA VAL A 12 -0.78 -2.29 -10.16
C VAL A 12 -1.65 -2.17 -11.40
N LEU A 13 -2.31 -1.04 -11.56
CA LEU A 13 -3.14 -0.74 -12.72
C LEU A 13 -2.29 -0.01 -13.76
N ARG A 14 -2.28 -0.51 -15.00
CA ARG A 14 -1.53 0.07 -16.12
C ARG A 14 -2.49 0.63 -17.17
N GLY A 15 -2.32 1.90 -17.51
CA GLY A 15 -3.06 2.60 -18.55
C GLY A 15 -2.26 3.81 -19.04
N GLU A 16 -2.93 4.96 -19.23
CA GLU A 16 -2.25 6.23 -19.50
C GLU A 16 -1.30 6.65 -18.35
N SER A 17 -1.63 6.24 -17.14
CA SER A 17 -0.82 6.38 -15.92
C SER A 17 -0.72 5.03 -15.23
N THR A 18 0.40 4.75 -14.55
CA THR A 18 0.56 3.55 -13.72
C THR A 18 0.24 3.86 -12.27
N THR A 19 -0.77 3.17 -11.72
CA THR A 19 -1.24 3.40 -10.35
C THR A 19 -1.08 2.16 -9.50
N TYR A 20 -0.43 2.31 -8.34
CA TYR A 20 -0.37 1.28 -7.32
C TYR A 20 -1.46 1.52 -6.28
N PHE A 21 -2.39 0.57 -6.13
CA PHE A 21 -3.32 0.50 -5.00
C PHE A 21 -2.86 -0.58 -4.04
N ALA A 22 -2.38 -0.17 -2.86
CA ALA A 22 -1.72 -1.09 -1.93
C ALA A 22 -2.66 -2.10 -1.25
N GLY A 23 -3.96 -1.79 -1.15
CA GLY A 23 -4.87 -2.52 -0.26
C GLY A 23 -4.42 -2.43 1.20
N ASP A 24 -4.86 -3.37 2.03
CA ASP A 24 -4.30 -3.55 3.37
C ASP A 24 -2.95 -4.26 3.25
N THR A 25 -1.87 -3.54 3.59
CA THR A 25 -0.51 -4.08 3.50
C THR A 25 0.39 -3.50 4.56
N GLY A 26 1.51 -4.19 4.82
CA GLY A 26 2.62 -3.72 5.64
C GLY A 26 3.80 -3.29 4.76
N LEU A 27 4.83 -2.72 5.38
CA LEU A 27 6.09 -2.43 4.69
C LEU A 27 6.91 -3.72 4.58
N PHE A 28 7.36 -4.05 3.37
CA PHE A 28 8.29 -5.15 3.10
C PHE A 28 9.42 -4.68 2.16
N ASP A 29 10.53 -5.41 2.14
CA ASP A 29 11.78 -4.92 1.53
C ASP A 29 11.73 -4.94 0.01
N GLU A 30 11.08 -5.94 -0.57
CA GLU A 30 10.90 -6.10 -2.02
C GLU A 30 9.76 -5.26 -2.60
N MET A 31 9.13 -4.38 -1.81
CA MET A 31 7.93 -3.62 -2.22
C MET A 31 8.16 -2.82 -3.50
N ALA A 32 9.28 -2.10 -3.60
CA ALA A 32 9.58 -1.31 -4.78
C ALA A 32 9.81 -2.19 -6.01
N ASP A 33 10.47 -3.34 -5.84
CA ASP A 33 10.76 -4.26 -6.93
C ASP A 33 9.51 -4.97 -7.44
N VAL A 34 8.62 -5.37 -6.52
CA VAL A 34 7.36 -6.06 -6.84
C VAL A 34 6.36 -5.11 -7.51
N VAL A 35 6.25 -3.86 -7.02
CA VAL A 35 5.35 -2.86 -7.59
C VAL A 35 5.89 -2.32 -8.92
N GLY A 36 7.20 -2.13 -9.00
CA GLY A 36 7.86 -1.44 -10.10
C GLY A 36 7.54 0.06 -10.16
N PRO A 37 7.99 0.76 -11.21
CA PRO A 37 7.71 2.18 -11.39
C PRO A 37 6.21 2.47 -11.44
N CYS A 38 5.75 3.46 -10.67
CA CYS A 38 4.38 3.94 -10.70
C CYS A 38 4.33 5.47 -10.65
N ASP A 39 3.31 6.06 -11.26
CA ASP A 39 3.06 7.51 -11.22
C ASP A 39 2.36 7.90 -9.91
N VAL A 40 1.41 7.07 -9.48
CA VAL A 40 0.58 7.32 -8.31
C VAL A 40 0.57 6.11 -7.39
N ALA A 41 0.73 6.33 -6.08
CA ALA A 41 0.59 5.29 -5.06
C ALA A 41 -0.50 5.66 -4.04
N LEU A 42 -1.51 4.81 -3.91
CA LEU A 42 -2.54 4.90 -2.87
C LEU A 42 -2.09 4.00 -1.71
N LEU A 43 -1.66 4.61 -0.61
CA LEU A 43 -1.05 3.92 0.52
C LEU A 43 -1.93 4.03 1.77
N PRO A 44 -2.27 2.92 2.46
CA PRO A 44 -2.91 3.00 3.76
C PRO A 44 -1.99 3.70 4.75
N VAL A 45 -2.52 4.66 5.51
CA VAL A 45 -1.78 5.37 6.57
C VAL A 45 -2.26 4.99 7.97
N GLY A 46 -3.21 4.07 8.05
CA GLY A 46 -3.80 3.58 9.28
C GLY A 46 -4.75 2.41 9.00
N GLY A 47 -5.68 2.24 9.90
CA GLY A 47 -6.69 1.19 9.85
C GLY A 47 -7.49 1.18 11.13
N TRP A 48 -8.41 0.23 11.23
CA TRP A 48 -9.30 0.15 12.39
C TRP A 48 -8.79 -0.81 13.47
N GLY A 49 -8.72 -0.31 14.70
CA GLY A 49 -8.52 -1.10 15.91
C GLY A 49 -7.13 -0.97 16.54
N PRO A 50 -6.99 -1.31 17.84
CA PRO A 50 -5.78 -1.05 18.62
C PRO A 50 -4.59 -1.97 18.31
N TYR A 51 -4.74 -2.95 17.42
CA TYR A 51 -3.75 -4.02 17.19
C TYR A 51 -3.38 -4.20 15.71
N LEU A 52 -3.20 -3.11 14.98
CA LEU A 52 -2.63 -3.13 13.63
C LEU A 52 -1.14 -3.50 13.76
N GLY A 53 -0.86 -4.80 13.70
CA GLY A 53 0.50 -5.34 13.79
C GLY A 53 1.36 -4.93 12.59
N SER A 54 2.54 -5.55 12.46
CA SER A 54 3.48 -5.26 11.35
C SER A 54 2.94 -5.52 9.95
N GLY A 55 1.80 -6.23 9.82
CA GLY A 55 1.10 -6.45 8.56
C GLY A 55 0.33 -5.24 8.02
N HIS A 56 0.35 -4.10 8.72
CA HIS A 56 -0.30 -2.87 8.32
C HIS A 56 0.67 -1.68 8.34
N LEU A 57 0.51 -0.78 7.37
CA LEU A 57 1.19 0.51 7.37
C LEU A 57 0.52 1.46 8.37
N ASP A 58 1.37 2.16 9.13
CA ASP A 58 1.04 3.41 9.78
C ASP A 58 1.56 4.58 8.91
N ALA A 59 1.21 5.81 9.26
CA ALA A 59 1.64 7.00 8.52
C ALA A 59 3.16 7.10 8.32
N SER A 60 3.97 6.72 9.32
CA SER A 60 5.44 6.77 9.24
C SER A 60 5.98 5.69 8.28
N ARG A 61 5.44 4.47 8.35
CA ARG A 61 5.80 3.38 7.44
C ARG A 61 5.30 3.64 6.03
N ALA A 62 4.13 4.26 5.86
CA ALA A 62 3.61 4.68 4.56
C ALA A 62 4.51 5.74 3.92
N ALA A 63 5.03 6.70 4.69
CA ALA A 63 6.02 7.66 4.20
C ALA A 63 7.31 6.97 3.72
N ARG A 64 7.78 5.94 4.44
CA ARG A 64 8.93 5.12 4.00
C ARG A 64 8.62 4.33 2.73
N ALA A 65 7.42 3.75 2.63
CA ALA A 65 6.95 3.06 1.42
C ALA A 65 6.94 4.03 0.23
N ALA A 66 6.36 5.22 0.38
CA ALA A 66 6.34 6.26 -0.64
C ALA A 66 7.77 6.66 -1.08
N ALA A 67 8.70 6.80 -0.14
CA ALA A 67 10.10 7.10 -0.46
C ALA A 67 10.78 5.97 -1.26
N ARG A 68 10.49 4.70 -0.95
CA ARG A 68 11.02 3.54 -1.69
C ARG A 68 10.41 3.41 -3.08
N LEU A 69 9.10 3.63 -3.20
CA LEU A 69 8.34 3.54 -4.45
C LEU A 69 8.63 4.72 -5.39
N ALA A 70 9.02 5.87 -4.82
CA ALA A 70 9.27 7.12 -5.53
C ALA A 70 8.21 7.51 -6.58
N PRO A 71 6.89 7.47 -6.24
CA PRO A 71 5.86 7.87 -7.17
C PRO A 71 5.90 9.39 -7.38
N ARG A 72 5.28 9.86 -8.46
CA ARG A 72 5.08 11.30 -8.69
C ARG A 72 4.09 11.90 -7.71
N CYS A 73 3.14 11.09 -7.23
CA CYS A 73 2.14 11.46 -6.24
C CYS A 73 1.83 10.28 -5.30
N ALA A 74 1.75 10.55 -4.00
CA ALA A 74 1.28 9.59 -3.00
C ALA A 74 -0.02 10.11 -2.37
N VAL A 75 -1.05 9.25 -2.34
CA VAL A 75 -2.36 9.57 -1.79
C VAL A 75 -2.58 8.75 -0.52
N PRO A 76 -2.67 9.39 0.67
CA PRO A 76 -2.98 8.68 1.90
C PRO A 76 -4.45 8.22 1.90
N VAL A 77 -4.65 6.93 2.19
CA VAL A 77 -5.99 6.30 2.29
C VAL A 77 -6.11 5.51 3.59
N HIS A 78 -7.29 4.94 3.85
CA HIS A 78 -7.51 3.96 4.91
C HIS A 78 -7.10 4.48 6.31
N TYR A 79 -7.70 5.61 6.70
CA TYR A 79 -7.51 6.24 8.02
C TYR A 79 -8.11 5.39 9.15
#